data_AF-A0A327U3D8-F1
#
_entry.id   AF-A0A327U3D8-F1
#
_cell.length_a   1.000
_cell.length_b   1.000
_cell.length_c   1.000
_cell.angle_alpha   90.00
_cell.angle_beta   90.00
_cell.angle_gamma   90.00
#
_symmetry.space_group_name_H-M   'P 1'
#
loop_
_entity.id
_entity.type
_entity.pdbx_description
1 polymer ?
#
loop_
_entity_poly.entity_id
_entity_poly.type
_entity_poly.pdbx_seq_one_letter_code
_entity_poly.pdbx_strand_id
1 'polypeptide(L)'
;MGHKPFFRWILALGLLLITGSAIVYAATPEMPELRQVDLTVLTEKRDGACTVRWRDPFGHRSREGAYQCDTDRDPMLKAPDYDPETGHGYDSGWVVAEGSDKGGLYALGQDDQAIDERLALSDKLILFGLPLVTVALVGGNIRATARLGGVRPGVVDRARRLAASAARVEENRARAVEAVREAWAPLQRERVREELGRIPVSRLRDDGKHRFRTKEWEKTGVRTVRDVLDAGVWKLGELPGVGRRTAEQAVAAARRTADELSGDVLVRLSADRSDPRTDPLIAALHVLVEAGPEGRAAAAAAAEMATRLEPLLAEASPASGYAAMLRTGREGRRRARSAVAGLRHLLDEADRDGLVPRFGQTSVDLLRTPAGELDALSARADFERRPRNYYAVLAEVTRDAHTTAA
;
A
#
# COMPACT_ATOMS: atom_id res chain seq x y z
N MET A 1 16.50 15.80 -6.04
CA MET A 1 17.40 15.09 -5.10
C MET A 1 18.35 14.20 -5.90
N GLY A 2 19.64 14.54 -5.92
CA GLY A 2 20.64 13.85 -6.73
C GLY A 2 20.75 12.36 -6.38
N HIS A 3 20.75 11.51 -7.41
CA HIS A 3 20.89 10.05 -7.25
C HIS A 3 22.27 9.72 -6.65
N LYS A 4 22.33 9.48 -5.34
CA LYS A 4 23.55 8.99 -4.70
C LYS A 4 23.79 7.52 -5.07
N PRO A 5 24.95 7.16 -5.65
CA PRO A 5 25.24 5.80 -6.08
C PRO A 5 25.70 4.92 -4.90
N PHE A 6 24.81 4.71 -3.93
CA PHE A 6 25.07 4.00 -2.67
C PHE A 6 25.80 2.65 -2.85
N PHE A 7 25.27 1.75 -3.68
CA PHE A 7 25.88 0.43 -3.91
C PHE A 7 27.23 0.46 -4.62
N ARG A 8 27.53 1.52 -5.41
CA ARG A 8 28.85 1.66 -6.05
C ARG A 8 29.92 2.02 -5.01
N TRP A 9 29.57 2.86 -4.02
CA TRP A 9 30.46 3.20 -2.92
C TRP A 9 30.71 2.01 -1.98
N ILE A 10 29.69 1.20 -1.71
CA ILE A 10 29.85 -0.05 -0.95
C ILE A 10 30.78 -1.02 -1.69
N LEU A 11 30.61 -1.18 -3.01
CA LEU A 11 31.49 -2.02 -3.82
C LEU A 11 32.94 -1.53 -3.79
N ALA A 12 33.14 -0.22 -3.97
CA ALA A 12 34.47 0.39 -3.95
C ALA A 12 35.17 0.21 -2.60
N LEU A 13 34.43 0.38 -1.49
CA LEU A 13 34.96 0.15 -0.15
C LEU A 13 35.32 -1.33 0.07
N GLY A 14 34.45 -2.26 -0.32
CA GLY A 14 34.72 -3.69 -0.22
C GLY A 14 35.94 -4.12 -1.02
N LEU A 15 36.07 -3.66 -2.26
CA LEU A 15 37.25 -3.91 -3.11
C LEU A 15 38.52 -3.30 -2.49
N LEU A 16 38.44 -2.08 -1.96
CA LEU A 16 39.58 -1.43 -1.32
C LEU A 16 40.09 -2.21 -0.11
N LEU A 17 39.20 -2.78 0.71
CA LEU A 17 39.59 -3.63 1.83
C LEU A 17 40.25 -4.94 1.36
N ILE A 18 39.70 -5.59 0.33
CA ILE A 18 40.28 -6.82 -0.23
C ILE A 18 41.65 -6.54 -0.86
N THR A 19 41.79 -5.45 -1.62
CA THR A 19 43.08 -5.03 -2.18
C THR A 19 44.07 -4.68 -1.07
N GLY A 20 43.62 -4.01 0.00
CA GLY A 20 44.43 -3.75 1.18
C GLY A 20 44.94 -5.02 1.85
N SER A 21 44.09 -6.04 2.00
CA SER A 21 44.50 -7.37 2.47
C SER A 21 45.57 -7.99 1.59
N ALA A 22 45.38 -7.99 0.27
CA ALA A 22 46.34 -8.57 -0.67
C ALA A 22 47.71 -7.87 -0.60
N ILE A 23 47.72 -6.54 -0.42
CA ILE A 23 48.95 -5.76 -0.22
C ILE A 23 49.62 -6.11 1.11
N VAL A 24 48.85 -6.20 2.21
CA VAL A 24 49.39 -6.58 3.52
C VAL A 24 50.00 -7.98 3.46
N TYR A 25 49.30 -8.94 2.86
CA TYR A 25 49.77 -10.31 2.69
C TYR A 25 51.03 -10.40 1.82
N ALA A 26 51.06 -9.72 0.67
CA ALA A 26 52.22 -9.72 -0.23
C ALA A 26 53.45 -9.00 0.35
N ALA A 27 53.24 -8.08 1.30
CA ALA A 27 54.30 -7.40 2.03
C ALA A 27 54.71 -8.12 3.33
N THR A 28 54.07 -9.24 3.67
CA THR A 28 54.48 -10.09 4.78
C THR A 28 55.75 -10.84 4.37
N PRO A 29 56.86 -10.74 5.13
CA PRO A 29 58.06 -11.51 4.87
C PRO A 29 57.75 -13.01 4.87
N GLU A 30 58.38 -13.77 3.98
CA GLU A 30 58.32 -15.23 4.03
C GLU A 30 59.02 -15.72 5.30
N MET A 31 58.47 -16.77 5.93
CA MET A 31 59.13 -17.39 7.08
C MET A 31 60.45 -17.98 6.62
N PRO A 32 61.57 -17.69 7.31
CA PRO A 32 62.86 -18.23 6.92
C PRO A 32 62.86 -19.75 7.04
N GLU A 33 63.63 -20.43 6.21
CA GLU A 33 63.88 -21.86 6.39
C GLU A 33 64.53 -22.09 7.76
N LEU A 34 63.94 -22.94 8.60
CA LEU A 34 64.42 -23.25 9.94
C LEU A 34 65.00 -24.67 10.00
N ARG A 35 66.08 -24.84 10.76
CA ARG A 35 66.67 -26.14 11.05
C ARG A 35 66.72 -26.37 12.57
N GLN A 36 66.24 -27.53 13.01
CA GLN A 36 66.29 -27.89 14.43
C GLN A 36 67.73 -28.22 14.83
N VAL A 37 68.12 -27.76 16.02
CA VAL A 37 69.42 -28.02 16.64
C VAL A 37 69.26 -28.31 18.12
N ASP A 38 70.21 -29.05 18.66
CA ASP A 38 70.32 -29.35 20.08
C ASP A 38 70.94 -28.17 20.82
N LEU A 39 70.33 -27.78 21.93
CA LEU A 39 70.76 -26.68 22.78
C LEU A 39 71.26 -27.22 24.12
N THR A 40 72.47 -26.85 24.50
CA THR A 40 72.99 -27.07 25.86
C THR A 40 72.61 -25.86 26.72
N VAL A 41 71.77 -26.07 27.73
CA VAL A 41 71.30 -25.02 28.64
C VAL A 41 72.35 -24.78 29.72
N LEU A 42 73.00 -23.61 29.69
CA LEU A 42 74.05 -23.24 30.63
C LEU A 42 73.47 -22.69 31.93
N THR A 43 72.46 -21.84 31.82
CA THR A 43 71.76 -21.22 32.95
C THR A 43 70.29 -21.05 32.60
N GLU A 44 69.40 -21.38 33.52
CA GLU A 44 67.95 -21.22 33.36
C GLU A 44 67.37 -20.47 34.56
N LYS A 45 66.52 -19.47 34.28
CA LYS A 45 65.76 -18.73 35.28
C LYS A 45 64.36 -19.34 35.45
N ARG A 46 63.69 -19.00 36.56
CA ARG A 46 62.33 -19.51 36.88
C ARG A 46 61.25 -19.05 35.90
N ASP A 47 61.49 -17.99 35.14
CA ASP A 47 60.60 -17.45 34.11
C ASP A 47 60.83 -18.10 32.72
N GLY A 48 61.67 -19.13 32.63
CA GLY A 48 62.00 -19.82 31.39
C GLY A 48 63.09 -19.16 30.54
N ALA A 49 63.61 -18.00 30.98
CA ALA A 49 64.72 -17.35 30.28
C ALA A 49 66.03 -18.11 30.50
N CYS A 50 66.67 -18.50 29.40
CA CYS A 50 67.86 -19.33 29.38
C CYS A 50 69.04 -18.67 28.66
N THR A 51 70.25 -19.06 29.08
CA THR A 51 71.45 -18.91 28.26
C THR A 51 71.80 -20.27 27.70
N VAL A 52 71.80 -20.41 26.39
CA VAL A 52 72.05 -21.68 25.70
C VAL A 52 73.30 -21.60 24.85
N ARG A 53 73.94 -22.76 24.71
CA ARG A 53 75.05 -22.99 23.80
C ARG A 53 74.59 -23.99 22.74
N TRP A 54 74.82 -23.68 21.48
CA TRP A 54 74.52 -24.59 20.38
C TRP A 54 75.69 -24.67 19.41
N ARG A 55 75.66 -25.70 18.56
CA ARG A 55 76.60 -25.83 17.46
C ARG A 55 75.92 -25.38 16.18
N ASP A 56 76.45 -24.33 15.57
CA ASP A 56 75.98 -23.85 14.27
C ASP A 56 76.16 -24.96 13.21
N PRO A 57 75.07 -25.51 12.64
CA PRO A 57 75.14 -26.63 11.71
C PRO A 57 75.73 -26.24 10.36
N PHE A 58 75.88 -24.95 10.08
CA PHE A 58 76.39 -24.43 8.81
C PHE A 58 77.81 -23.90 8.92
N GLY A 59 78.15 -23.25 10.05
CA GLY A 59 79.49 -22.72 10.31
C GLY A 59 80.41 -23.64 11.13
N HIS A 60 79.85 -24.72 11.69
CA HIS A 60 80.51 -25.67 12.61
C HIS A 60 81.16 -25.05 13.86
N ARG A 61 80.84 -23.79 14.18
CA ARG A 61 81.30 -23.07 15.38
C ARG A 61 80.26 -23.22 16.49
N SER A 62 80.72 -23.25 17.74
CA SER A 62 79.80 -23.15 18.88
C SER A 62 79.46 -21.68 19.13
N ARG A 63 78.17 -21.39 19.35
CA ARG A 63 77.65 -20.07 19.68
C ARG A 63 76.89 -20.15 21.01
N GLU A 64 76.84 -19.03 21.71
CA GLU A 64 76.07 -18.87 22.94
C GLU A 64 75.15 -17.66 22.81
N GLY A 65 73.99 -17.73 23.44
CA GLY A 65 72.97 -16.69 23.31
C GLY A 65 71.82 -16.88 24.29
N ALA A 66 71.01 -15.82 24.42
CA ALA A 66 69.77 -15.88 25.16
C ALA A 66 68.73 -16.68 24.36
N TYR A 67 67.92 -17.47 25.06
CA TYR A 67 66.82 -18.25 24.51
C TYR A 67 65.71 -18.39 25.54
N GLN A 68 64.50 -18.70 25.10
CA GLN A 68 63.40 -19.04 26.00
C GLN A 68 63.25 -20.56 26.00
N CYS A 69 63.72 -21.23 27.06
CA CYS A 69 63.57 -22.67 27.15
C CYS A 69 62.11 -23.06 27.38
N ASP A 70 61.76 -24.28 26.97
CA ASP A 70 60.48 -24.87 27.35
C ASP A 70 60.46 -25.13 28.88
N THR A 71 59.53 -24.45 29.57
CA THR A 71 59.36 -24.59 31.02
C THR A 71 58.74 -25.93 31.40
N ASP A 72 57.98 -26.54 30.50
CA ASP A 72 57.25 -27.78 30.70
C ASP A 72 58.05 -29.02 30.27
N ARG A 73 59.31 -28.84 29.84
CA ARG A 73 60.19 -29.96 29.48
C ARG A 73 60.49 -30.87 30.67
N ASP A 74 60.71 -32.14 30.36
CA ASP A 74 60.95 -33.20 31.34
C ASP A 74 62.05 -32.79 32.36
N PRO A 75 61.81 -32.93 33.68
CA PRO A 75 62.81 -32.63 34.70
C PRO A 75 64.17 -33.27 34.47
N MET A 76 64.22 -34.47 33.86
CA MET A 76 65.48 -35.16 33.54
C MET A 76 66.34 -34.42 32.49
N LEU A 77 65.74 -33.51 31.72
CA LEU A 77 66.45 -32.67 30.74
C LEU A 77 66.94 -31.35 31.36
N LYS A 78 66.65 -31.09 32.65
CA LYS A 78 67.08 -29.88 33.35
C LYS A 78 68.39 -30.13 34.10
N ALA A 79 69.15 -29.07 34.33
CA ALA A 79 70.33 -29.15 35.18
C ALA A 79 69.92 -29.40 36.65
N PRO A 80 70.67 -30.22 37.41
CA PRO A 80 71.89 -30.93 37.02
C PRO A 80 71.64 -32.35 36.45
N ASP A 81 70.38 -32.78 36.34
CA ASP A 81 70.01 -34.18 36.11
C ASP A 81 70.38 -34.68 34.69
N TYR A 82 70.40 -33.80 33.69
CA TYR A 82 70.74 -34.16 32.32
C TYR A 82 72.22 -34.51 32.12
N ASP A 83 73.12 -33.65 32.60
CA ASP A 83 74.57 -33.86 32.56
C ASP A 83 75.17 -33.52 33.94
N PRO A 84 75.33 -34.52 34.82
CA PRO A 84 75.88 -34.33 36.16
C PRO A 84 77.36 -33.90 36.19
N GLU A 85 78.12 -34.12 35.12
CA GLU A 85 79.55 -33.77 35.06
C GLU A 85 79.76 -32.28 34.80
N THR A 86 78.95 -31.70 33.92
CA THR A 86 79.02 -30.27 33.58
C THR A 86 77.99 -29.42 34.31
N GLY A 87 76.94 -30.04 34.86
CA GLY A 87 75.82 -29.37 35.51
C GLY A 87 74.93 -28.60 34.53
N HIS A 88 74.91 -28.99 33.25
CA HIS A 88 74.12 -28.33 32.20
C HIS A 88 72.84 -29.11 31.87
N GLY A 89 71.85 -28.39 31.34
CA GLY A 89 70.60 -28.96 30.84
C GLY A 89 70.59 -29.13 29.32
N TYR A 90 69.49 -29.66 28.81
CA TYR A 90 69.20 -29.81 27.39
C TYR A 90 67.88 -29.15 27.02
N ASP A 91 67.85 -28.59 25.82
CA ASP A 91 66.64 -28.20 25.12
C ASP A 91 66.84 -28.36 23.61
N SER A 92 65.79 -28.21 22.81
CA SER A 92 65.89 -28.11 21.35
C SER A 92 65.42 -26.75 20.88
N GLY A 93 66.06 -26.24 19.83
CA GLY A 93 65.69 -24.95 19.24
C GLY A 93 65.86 -24.94 17.74
N TRP A 94 65.48 -23.82 17.15
CA TRP A 94 65.55 -23.62 15.70
C TRP A 94 66.63 -22.60 15.38
N VAL A 95 67.38 -22.85 14.32
CA VAL A 95 68.29 -21.86 13.74
C VAL A 95 67.87 -21.52 12.32
N VAL A 96 68.12 -20.26 11.94
CA VAL A 96 67.87 -19.77 10.58
C VAL A 96 68.81 -20.48 9.60
N ALA A 97 68.28 -21.05 8.52
CA ALA A 97 69.02 -21.84 7.54
C ALA A 97 69.49 -21.03 6.31
N GLU A 98 69.01 -19.80 6.17
CA GLU A 98 69.22 -18.94 5.00
C GLU A 98 69.47 -17.47 5.37
N GLY A 99 69.77 -16.63 4.37
CA GLY A 99 69.98 -15.20 4.56
C GLY A 99 71.23 -14.82 5.37
N SER A 100 71.28 -13.56 5.81
CA SER A 100 72.39 -12.98 6.57
C SER A 100 72.49 -13.49 8.01
N ASP A 101 71.37 -13.96 8.57
CA ASP A 101 71.27 -14.40 9.97
C ASP A 101 71.47 -15.91 10.13
N LYS A 102 71.94 -16.57 9.07
CA LYS A 102 72.17 -18.02 9.02
C LYS A 102 73.00 -18.53 10.21
N GLY A 103 72.49 -19.57 10.87
CA GLY A 103 73.07 -20.16 12.07
C GLY A 103 72.75 -19.41 13.38
N GLY A 104 72.05 -18.27 13.31
CA GLY A 104 71.45 -17.59 14.45
C GLY A 104 70.23 -18.35 14.99
N LEU A 105 70.03 -18.27 16.30
CA LEU A 105 68.92 -18.91 16.99
C LEU A 105 67.62 -18.14 16.72
N TYR A 106 66.54 -18.87 16.43
CA TYR A 106 65.22 -18.35 16.11
C TYR A 106 64.24 -18.74 17.21
N ALA A 107 63.58 -17.74 17.81
CA ALA A 107 62.59 -17.92 18.87
C ALA A 107 61.18 -17.89 18.27
N LEU A 108 60.57 -19.08 18.17
CA LEU A 108 59.16 -19.22 17.77
C LEU A 108 58.24 -18.43 18.72
N GLY A 109 57.26 -17.71 18.18
CA GLY A 109 56.36 -16.82 18.92
C GLY A 109 56.88 -15.40 19.16
N GLN A 110 58.20 -15.17 19.13
CA GLN A 110 58.81 -13.83 19.28
C GLN A 110 59.26 -13.27 17.94
N ASP A 111 59.99 -14.07 17.16
CA ASP A 111 60.56 -13.63 15.88
C ASP A 111 59.52 -13.62 14.74
N ASP A 112 58.40 -14.31 14.91
CA ASP A 112 57.25 -14.36 14.00
C ASP A 112 56.10 -13.42 14.40
N GLN A 113 56.15 -12.75 15.56
CA GLN A 113 55.05 -11.90 16.06
C GLN A 113 54.63 -10.83 15.03
N ALA A 114 55.60 -10.20 14.38
CA ALA A 114 55.34 -9.20 13.35
C ALA A 114 54.70 -9.77 12.07
N ILE A 115 54.97 -11.05 11.76
CA ILE A 115 54.37 -11.79 10.65
C ILE A 115 52.91 -12.11 11.01
N ASP A 116 52.67 -12.65 12.21
CA ASP A 116 51.34 -13.01 12.70
C ASP A 116 50.40 -11.80 12.80
N GLU A 117 50.89 -10.67 13.30
CA GLU A 117 50.12 -9.43 13.37
C GLU A 117 49.68 -8.94 11.98
N ARG A 118 50.53 -9.08 10.96
CA ARG A 118 50.23 -8.73 9.56
C ARG A 118 49.22 -9.69 8.95
N LEU A 119 49.36 -10.99 9.19
CA LEU A 119 48.40 -11.99 8.74
C LEU A 119 47.02 -11.77 9.38
N ALA A 120 46.96 -11.52 10.69
CA ALA A 120 45.70 -11.22 11.38
C ALA A 120 45.05 -9.91 10.88
N LEU A 121 45.84 -8.90 10.51
CA LEU A 121 45.32 -7.68 9.88
C LEU A 121 44.74 -7.97 8.49
N SER A 122 45.44 -8.77 7.67
CA SER A 122 44.97 -9.20 6.36
C SER A 122 43.63 -9.94 6.45
N ASP A 123 43.50 -10.87 7.39
CA ASP A 123 42.27 -11.65 7.60
C ASP A 123 41.09 -10.76 8.01
N LYS A 124 41.31 -9.79 8.90
CA LYS A 124 40.28 -8.81 9.27
C LYS A 124 39.81 -8.00 8.06
N LEU A 125 40.73 -7.57 7.20
CA LEU A 125 40.40 -6.82 5.99
C LEU A 125 39.54 -7.65 5.01
N ILE A 126 39.82 -8.95 4.85
CA ILE A 126 38.98 -9.86 4.05
C ILE A 126 37.61 -10.06 4.71
N LEU A 127 37.58 -10.31 6.02
CA LEU A 127 36.36 -10.57 6.79
C LEU A 127 35.32 -9.45 6.62
N PHE A 128 35.77 -8.19 6.54
CA PHE A 128 34.89 -7.05 6.30
C PHE A 128 34.69 -6.74 4.81
N GLY A 129 35.71 -6.93 3.96
CA GLY A 129 35.64 -6.64 2.54
C GLY A 129 34.68 -7.55 1.77
N LEU A 130 34.68 -8.86 2.06
CA LEU A 130 33.93 -9.87 1.31
C LEU A 130 32.40 -9.75 1.48
N PRO A 131 31.86 -9.51 2.70
CA PRO A 131 30.44 -9.19 2.89
C PRO A 131 30.02 -7.90 2.18
N LEU A 132 30.86 -6.86 2.20
CA LEU A 132 30.55 -5.59 1.52
C LEU A 132 30.43 -5.78 0.01
N VAL A 133 31.36 -6.52 -0.61
CA VAL A 133 31.28 -6.88 -2.03
C VAL A 133 30.02 -7.71 -2.32
N THR A 134 29.71 -8.69 -1.48
CA THR A 134 28.52 -9.54 -1.65
C THR A 134 27.23 -8.72 -1.60
N VAL A 135 27.06 -7.87 -0.58
CA VAL A 135 25.91 -6.97 -0.44
C VAL A 135 25.82 -6.00 -1.61
N ALA A 136 26.96 -5.45 -2.07
CA ALA A 136 26.99 -4.53 -3.20
C ALA A 136 26.62 -5.22 -4.53
N LEU A 137 27.09 -6.43 -4.78
CA LEU A 137 26.78 -7.20 -5.98
C LEU A 137 25.32 -7.65 -5.98
N VAL A 138 24.80 -8.20 -4.88
CA VAL A 138 23.41 -8.63 -4.75
C VAL A 138 22.47 -7.42 -4.84
N GLY A 139 22.71 -6.38 -4.04
CA GLY A 139 21.91 -5.15 -4.04
C GLY A 139 21.99 -4.40 -5.37
N GLY A 140 23.18 -4.36 -5.99
CA GLY A 140 23.41 -3.79 -7.31
C GLY A 140 22.65 -4.52 -8.42
N ASN A 141 22.70 -5.86 -8.43
CA ASN A 141 21.98 -6.68 -9.42
C ASN A 141 20.46 -6.61 -9.24
N ILE A 142 19.95 -6.66 -8.00
CA ILE A 142 18.51 -6.48 -7.72
C ILE A 142 18.04 -5.11 -8.21
N ARG A 143 18.81 -4.04 -7.96
CA ARG A 143 18.46 -2.69 -8.40
C ARG A 143 18.56 -2.52 -9.92
N ALA A 144 19.57 -3.10 -10.56
CA ALA A 144 19.77 -3.03 -12.00
C ALA A 144 18.66 -3.80 -12.74
N THR A 145 18.36 -5.02 -12.32
CA THR A 145 17.27 -5.85 -12.87
C THR A 145 15.89 -5.23 -12.65
N ALA A 146 15.69 -4.50 -11.56
CA ALA A 146 14.45 -3.77 -11.32
C ALA A 146 14.31 -2.47 -12.14
N ARG A 147 15.42 -1.75 -12.40
CA ARG A 147 15.45 -0.58 -13.31
C ARG A 147 15.18 -0.98 -14.76
N LEU A 148 15.75 -2.10 -15.20
CA LEU A 148 15.41 -2.74 -16.47
C LEU A 148 14.04 -3.46 -16.39
N GLY A 149 13.49 -3.59 -15.17
CA GLY A 149 12.39 -4.47 -14.82
C GLY A 149 10.99 -3.86 -14.92
N GLY A 150 10.83 -2.54 -14.93
CA GLY A 150 9.52 -1.88 -15.10
C GLY A 150 8.81 -1.43 -13.81
N VAL A 151 9.52 -1.39 -12.67
CA VAL A 151 8.99 -0.83 -11.41
C VAL A 151 8.79 0.69 -11.56
N ARG A 152 7.56 1.17 -11.41
CA ARG A 152 7.16 2.58 -11.63
C ARG A 152 6.14 3.00 -10.56
N PRO A 153 6.53 3.02 -9.26
CA PRO A 153 5.62 3.24 -8.14
C PRO A 153 4.91 4.58 -8.24
N GLY A 154 5.60 5.64 -8.68
CA GLY A 154 4.99 6.96 -8.83
C GLY A 154 3.86 7.02 -9.84
N VAL A 155 3.88 6.20 -10.91
CA VAL A 155 2.77 6.16 -11.88
C VAL A 155 1.57 5.41 -11.30
N VAL A 156 1.79 4.27 -10.66
CA VAL A 156 0.73 3.52 -9.99
C VAL A 156 0.09 4.35 -8.88
N ASP A 157 0.89 5.06 -8.10
CA ASP A 157 0.46 5.91 -7.01
C ASP A 157 -0.33 7.14 -7.49
N ARG A 158 0.11 7.81 -8.57
CA ARG A 158 -0.68 8.88 -9.21
C ARG A 158 -2.01 8.36 -9.77
N ALA A 159 -2.00 7.20 -10.44
CA ALA A 159 -3.21 6.57 -10.94
C ALA A 159 -4.19 6.20 -9.81
N ARG A 160 -3.69 5.69 -8.68
CA ARG A 160 -4.52 5.43 -7.49
C ARG A 160 -5.13 6.71 -6.92
N ARG A 161 -4.36 7.81 -6.86
CA ARG A 161 -4.91 9.11 -6.43
C ARG A 161 -6.01 9.61 -7.36
N LEU A 162 -5.81 9.50 -8.68
CA LEU A 162 -6.83 9.87 -9.66
C LEU A 162 -8.08 9.00 -9.49
N ALA A 163 -7.94 7.68 -9.39
CA ALA A 163 -9.05 6.76 -9.15
C ALA A 163 -9.79 7.10 -7.84
N ALA A 164 -9.06 7.38 -6.75
CA ALA A 164 -9.66 7.80 -5.49
C ALA A 164 -10.39 9.14 -5.60
N SER A 165 -9.89 10.09 -6.39
CA SER A 165 -10.59 11.36 -6.63
C SER A 165 -11.87 11.16 -7.45
N ALA A 166 -11.84 10.30 -8.47
CA ALA A 166 -13.03 9.93 -9.25
C ALA A 166 -14.09 9.25 -8.38
N ALA A 167 -13.71 8.25 -7.58
CA ALA A 167 -14.61 7.54 -6.68
C ALA A 167 -15.29 8.49 -5.67
N ARG A 168 -14.57 9.50 -5.16
CA ARG A 168 -15.15 10.52 -4.27
C ARG A 168 -16.23 11.35 -4.96
N VAL A 169 -16.04 11.73 -6.22
CA VAL A 169 -17.07 12.49 -6.97
C VAL A 169 -18.32 11.64 -7.16
N GLU A 170 -18.14 10.36 -7.51
CA GLU A 170 -19.25 9.42 -7.68
C GLU A 170 -20.02 9.23 -6.38
N GLU A 171 -19.33 8.96 -5.27
CA GLU A 171 -19.93 8.81 -3.94
C GLU A 171 -20.68 10.08 -3.51
N ASN A 172 -20.07 11.26 -3.70
CA ASN A 172 -20.68 12.52 -3.32
C ASN A 172 -21.91 12.84 -4.18
N ARG A 173 -21.88 12.52 -5.47
CA ARG A 173 -23.05 12.70 -6.34
C ARG A 173 -24.17 11.73 -5.96
N ALA A 174 -23.84 10.46 -5.71
CA ALA A 174 -24.82 9.47 -5.27
C ALA A 174 -25.51 9.91 -3.97
N ARG A 175 -24.73 10.42 -3.01
CA ARG A 175 -25.25 10.98 -1.74
C ARG A 175 -26.17 12.18 -1.96
N ALA A 176 -25.79 13.12 -2.84
CA ALA A 176 -26.61 14.30 -3.13
C ALA A 176 -27.92 13.92 -3.85
N VAL A 177 -27.88 12.95 -4.77
CA VAL A 177 -29.06 12.38 -5.43
C VAL A 177 -29.98 11.69 -4.42
N GLU A 178 -29.41 10.91 -3.49
CA GLU A 178 -30.19 10.23 -2.47
C GLU A 178 -30.86 11.22 -1.50
N ALA A 179 -30.15 12.28 -1.10
CA ALA A 179 -30.74 13.34 -0.26
C ALA A 179 -31.97 14.00 -0.93
N VAL A 180 -31.94 14.19 -2.26
CA VAL A 180 -33.10 14.67 -3.02
C VAL A 180 -34.24 13.65 -2.98
N ARG A 181 -33.95 12.36 -3.17
CA ARG A 181 -34.97 11.28 -3.13
C ARG A 181 -35.62 11.16 -1.75
N GLU A 182 -34.82 11.19 -0.69
CA GLU A 182 -35.29 11.15 0.69
C GLU A 182 -36.20 12.34 1.01
N ALA A 183 -35.83 13.56 0.58
CA ALA A 183 -36.64 14.76 0.77
C ALA A 183 -37.90 14.79 -0.12
N TRP A 184 -37.85 14.18 -1.30
CA TRP A 184 -38.97 14.15 -2.26
C TRP A 184 -40.03 13.10 -1.92
N ALA A 185 -39.63 11.91 -1.46
CA ALA A 185 -40.52 10.79 -1.17
C ALA A 185 -41.73 11.12 -0.28
N PRO A 186 -41.60 11.86 0.85
CA PRO A 186 -42.77 12.22 1.66
C PRO A 186 -43.73 13.15 0.92
N LEU A 187 -43.22 14.13 0.18
CA LEU A 187 -44.03 15.08 -0.60
C LEU A 187 -44.78 14.37 -1.74
N GLN A 188 -44.14 13.42 -2.40
CA GLN A 188 -44.78 12.59 -3.42
C GLN A 188 -45.90 11.73 -2.81
N ARG A 189 -45.65 11.04 -1.69
CA ARG A 189 -46.65 10.20 -1.02
C ARG A 189 -47.88 10.99 -0.58
N GLU A 190 -47.67 12.17 0.01
CA GLU A 190 -48.76 13.07 0.37
C GLU A 190 -49.57 13.47 -0.86
N ARG A 191 -48.89 13.83 -1.95
CA ARG A 191 -49.56 14.24 -3.18
C ARG A 191 -50.35 13.11 -3.84
N VAL A 192 -49.79 11.91 -3.90
CA VAL A 192 -50.49 10.70 -4.37
C VAL A 192 -51.73 10.44 -3.51
N ARG A 193 -51.61 10.56 -2.18
CA ARG A 193 -52.73 10.41 -1.25
C ARG A 193 -53.83 11.45 -1.48
N GLU A 194 -53.47 12.69 -1.81
CA GLU A 194 -54.43 13.74 -2.20
C GLU A 194 -55.17 13.38 -3.51
N GLU A 195 -54.44 12.96 -4.55
CA GLU A 195 -55.05 12.61 -5.84
C GLU A 195 -55.94 11.36 -5.74
N LEU A 196 -55.51 10.33 -5.00
CA LEU A 196 -56.32 9.15 -4.71
C LEU A 196 -57.63 9.49 -3.97
N GLY A 197 -57.60 10.54 -3.14
CA GLY A 197 -58.78 11.08 -2.47
C GLY A 197 -59.75 11.81 -3.40
N ARG A 198 -59.35 12.12 -4.64
CA ARG A 198 -60.23 12.70 -5.67
C ARG A 198 -60.78 11.67 -6.64
N ILE A 199 -60.19 10.47 -6.71
CA ILE A 199 -60.63 9.42 -7.60
C ILE A 199 -61.79 8.65 -6.94
N PRO A 200 -62.99 8.68 -7.51
CA PRO A 200 -64.11 7.94 -6.95
C PRO A 200 -63.87 6.44 -7.09
N VAL A 201 -64.27 5.68 -6.07
CA VAL A 201 -64.14 4.23 -6.01
C VAL A 201 -64.86 3.52 -7.17
N SER A 202 -65.87 4.14 -7.78
CA SER A 202 -66.56 3.65 -8.97
C SER A 202 -65.68 3.53 -10.23
N ARG A 203 -64.50 4.18 -10.25
CA ARG A 203 -63.49 4.06 -11.32
C ARG A 203 -62.54 2.88 -11.15
N LEU A 204 -62.54 2.25 -9.98
CA LEU A 204 -61.66 1.14 -9.62
C LEU A 204 -62.05 -0.11 -10.43
N ARG A 205 -61.06 -0.85 -10.94
CA ARG A 205 -61.25 -2.02 -11.80
C ARG A 205 -60.43 -3.20 -11.31
N ASP A 206 -60.99 -4.39 -11.39
CA ASP A 206 -60.26 -5.62 -11.09
C ASP A 206 -59.25 -5.99 -12.19
N ASP A 207 -58.57 -7.13 -12.02
CA ASP A 207 -57.57 -7.64 -12.97
C ASP A 207 -58.16 -7.91 -14.37
N GLY A 208 -59.45 -8.26 -14.43
CA GLY A 208 -60.21 -8.45 -15.67
C GLY A 208 -60.75 -7.15 -16.26
N LYS A 209 -60.37 -5.99 -15.69
CA LYS A 209 -60.86 -4.64 -16.05
C LYS A 209 -62.36 -4.45 -15.80
N HIS A 210 -62.99 -5.31 -15.01
CA HIS A 210 -64.38 -5.20 -14.62
C HIS A 210 -64.54 -4.22 -13.47
N ARG A 211 -65.67 -3.50 -13.45
CA ARG A 211 -65.98 -2.54 -12.38
C ARG A 211 -66.52 -3.28 -11.16
N PHE A 212 -66.11 -2.83 -9.98
CA PHE A 212 -66.69 -3.28 -8.72
C PHE A 212 -68.11 -2.72 -8.53
N ARG A 213 -68.94 -3.42 -7.75
CA ARG A 213 -70.27 -2.92 -7.32
C ARG A 213 -70.11 -1.99 -6.12
N THR A 214 -69.83 -0.71 -6.37
CA THR A 214 -69.41 0.24 -5.32
C THR A 214 -70.53 0.95 -4.56
N LYS A 215 -71.79 0.80 -4.99
CA LYS A 215 -72.93 1.51 -4.37
C LYS A 215 -73.07 1.26 -2.87
N GLU A 216 -72.82 0.04 -2.41
CA GLU A 216 -72.90 -0.28 -0.98
C GLU A 216 -71.67 0.21 -0.20
N TRP A 217 -70.52 0.34 -0.86
CA TRP A 217 -69.28 0.87 -0.25
C TRP A 217 -69.41 2.37 -0.01
N GLU A 218 -70.02 3.08 -0.96
CA GLU A 218 -70.25 4.53 -0.88
C GLU A 218 -71.19 4.92 0.27
N LYS A 219 -72.18 4.06 0.58
CA LYS A 219 -73.10 4.22 1.72
C LYS A 219 -72.41 4.05 3.07
N THR A 220 -71.35 3.23 3.14
CA THR A 220 -70.58 3.00 4.37
C THR A 220 -69.39 3.95 4.52
N GLY A 221 -69.28 4.94 3.63
CA GLY A 221 -68.28 6.01 3.69
C GLY A 221 -67.02 5.75 2.86
N VAL A 222 -66.91 4.59 2.19
CA VAL A 222 -65.80 4.28 1.27
C VAL A 222 -66.15 4.80 -0.12
N ARG A 223 -65.73 6.03 -0.43
CA ARG A 223 -66.13 6.75 -1.66
C ARG A 223 -64.98 6.93 -2.64
N THR A 224 -63.75 6.83 -2.18
CA THR A 224 -62.55 7.12 -2.96
C THR A 224 -61.58 5.94 -2.96
N VAL A 225 -60.64 5.94 -3.90
CA VAL A 225 -59.56 4.93 -3.94
C VAL A 225 -58.72 5.01 -2.66
N ARG A 226 -58.50 6.21 -2.12
CA ARG A 226 -57.83 6.39 -0.82
C ARG A 226 -58.58 5.68 0.30
N ASP A 227 -59.90 5.81 0.36
CA ASP A 227 -60.70 5.19 1.43
C ASP A 227 -60.61 3.64 1.38
N VAL A 228 -60.48 3.06 0.18
CA VAL A 228 -60.25 1.61 0.02
C VAL A 228 -58.89 1.20 0.59
N LEU A 229 -57.83 1.98 0.34
CA LEU A 229 -56.49 1.73 0.89
C LEU A 229 -56.45 1.91 2.41
N ASP A 230 -57.11 2.94 2.94
CA ASP A 230 -57.19 3.23 4.36
C ASP A 230 -58.05 2.19 5.12
N ALA A 231 -59.10 1.66 4.49
CA ALA A 231 -59.90 0.56 5.05
C ALA A 231 -59.12 -0.77 5.07
N GLY A 232 -58.33 -1.03 4.02
CA GLY A 232 -57.59 -2.29 3.88
C GLY A 232 -58.49 -3.51 3.69
N VAL A 233 -57.89 -4.70 3.58
CA VAL A 233 -58.63 -5.94 3.22
C VAL A 233 -59.66 -6.31 4.29
N TRP A 234 -59.29 -6.18 5.56
CA TRP A 234 -60.12 -6.59 6.69
C TRP A 234 -61.40 -5.76 6.80
N LYS A 235 -61.28 -4.43 6.95
CA LYS A 235 -62.44 -3.55 7.13
C LYS A 235 -63.33 -3.51 5.89
N LEU A 236 -62.75 -3.67 4.69
CA LEU A 236 -63.54 -3.73 3.45
C LEU A 236 -64.32 -5.06 3.33
N GLY A 237 -63.75 -6.17 3.81
CA GLY A 237 -64.39 -7.48 3.82
C GLY A 237 -65.51 -7.65 4.86
N GLU A 238 -65.62 -6.73 5.81
CA GLU A 238 -66.75 -6.66 6.76
C GLU A 238 -67.97 -5.92 6.19
N LEU A 239 -67.83 -5.28 5.02
CA LEU A 239 -68.92 -4.53 4.40
C LEU A 239 -69.99 -5.48 3.82
N PRO A 240 -71.29 -5.14 3.96
CA PRO A 240 -72.36 -5.93 3.38
C PRO A 240 -72.19 -6.12 1.86
N GLY A 241 -72.15 -7.39 1.41
CA GLY A 241 -71.98 -7.73 -0.01
C GLY A 241 -70.54 -7.75 -0.51
N VAL A 242 -69.54 -7.59 0.37
CA VAL A 242 -68.11 -7.66 0.04
C VAL A 242 -67.46 -8.85 0.72
N GLY A 243 -67.19 -9.91 -0.04
CA GLY A 243 -66.41 -11.04 0.49
C GLY A 243 -64.91 -10.71 0.57
N ARG A 244 -64.16 -11.48 1.37
CA ARG A 244 -62.69 -11.36 1.51
C ARG A 244 -61.96 -11.27 0.16
N ARG A 245 -62.33 -12.13 -0.80
CA ARG A 245 -61.71 -12.14 -2.14
C ARG A 245 -61.95 -10.84 -2.92
N THR A 246 -63.16 -10.28 -2.83
CA THR A 246 -63.49 -8.98 -3.43
C THR A 246 -62.70 -7.86 -2.77
N ALA A 247 -62.51 -7.92 -1.45
CA ALA A 247 -61.69 -6.95 -0.72
C ALA A 247 -60.20 -7.03 -1.09
N GLU A 248 -59.64 -8.24 -1.20
CA GLU A 248 -58.28 -8.46 -1.68
C GLU A 248 -58.07 -7.87 -3.08
N GLN A 249 -59.00 -8.16 -4.01
CA GLN A 249 -58.96 -7.63 -5.37
C GLN A 249 -59.10 -6.09 -5.42
N ALA A 250 -59.99 -5.52 -4.60
CA ALA A 250 -60.18 -4.08 -4.54
C ALA A 250 -58.94 -3.36 -3.99
N VAL A 251 -58.32 -3.88 -2.92
CA VAL A 251 -57.08 -3.33 -2.36
C VAL A 251 -55.93 -3.50 -3.34
N ALA A 252 -55.80 -4.64 -4.00
CA ALA A 252 -54.78 -4.85 -5.03
C ALA A 252 -54.92 -3.87 -6.19
N ALA A 253 -56.15 -3.66 -6.67
CA ALA A 253 -56.44 -2.69 -7.71
C ALA A 253 -56.20 -1.23 -7.28
N ALA A 254 -56.51 -0.91 -6.02
CA ALA A 254 -56.23 0.40 -5.45
C ALA A 254 -54.72 0.66 -5.33
N ARG A 255 -53.94 -0.36 -4.94
CA ARG A 255 -52.47 -0.29 -4.92
C ARG A 255 -51.91 -0.05 -6.31
N ARG A 256 -52.34 -0.81 -7.33
CA ARG A 256 -51.93 -0.56 -8.73
C ARG A 256 -52.27 0.85 -9.19
N THR A 257 -53.45 1.35 -8.85
CA THR A 257 -53.84 2.74 -9.17
C THR A 257 -52.92 3.74 -8.46
N ALA A 258 -52.52 3.48 -7.21
CA ALA A 258 -51.57 4.31 -6.48
C ALA A 258 -50.15 4.25 -7.08
N ASP A 259 -49.70 3.07 -7.51
CA ASP A 259 -48.41 2.87 -8.15
C ASP A 259 -48.36 3.58 -9.51
N GLU A 260 -49.41 3.45 -10.32
CA GLU A 260 -49.59 4.17 -11.58
C GLU A 260 -49.54 5.69 -11.36
N LEU A 261 -50.29 6.21 -10.38
CA LEU A 261 -50.29 7.64 -10.06
C LEU A 261 -48.95 8.13 -9.50
N SER A 262 -48.24 7.29 -8.76
CA SER A 262 -46.93 7.66 -8.20
C SER A 262 -45.95 8.03 -9.31
N GLY A 263 -46.03 7.39 -10.48
CA GLY A 263 -45.22 7.72 -11.66
C GLY A 263 -45.53 9.07 -12.31
N ASP A 264 -46.79 9.51 -12.25
CA ASP A 264 -47.28 10.68 -13.01
C ASP A 264 -47.43 11.96 -12.18
N VAL A 265 -47.41 11.85 -10.85
CA VAL A 265 -47.68 12.96 -9.95
C VAL A 265 -46.50 13.96 -9.88
N LEU A 266 -46.78 15.20 -10.28
CA LEU A 266 -45.84 16.33 -10.14
C LEU A 266 -45.93 16.96 -8.74
N VAL A 267 -44.84 16.90 -7.99
CA VAL A 267 -44.67 17.68 -6.75
C VAL A 267 -44.41 19.15 -7.12
N ARG A 268 -45.30 20.03 -6.69
CA ARG A 268 -45.13 21.49 -6.87
C ARG A 268 -44.29 22.05 -5.74
N LEU A 269 -43.16 22.66 -6.09
CA LEU A 269 -42.38 23.49 -5.20
C LEU A 269 -43.04 24.88 -5.17
N SER A 270 -43.54 25.30 -4.00
CA SER A 270 -44.13 26.63 -3.85
C SER A 270 -43.05 27.71 -3.91
N ALA A 271 -43.31 28.75 -4.71
CA ALA A 271 -42.49 29.96 -4.76
C ALA A 271 -42.91 31.01 -3.72
N ASP A 272 -44.05 30.81 -3.05
CA ASP A 272 -44.55 31.72 -2.02
C ASP A 272 -44.12 31.24 -0.62
N ARG A 273 -43.96 32.20 0.30
CA ARG A 273 -43.48 32.13 1.71
C ARG A 273 -43.08 30.72 2.23
N SER A 274 -41.81 30.55 2.66
CA SER A 274 -41.20 29.35 3.28
C SER A 274 -42.21 28.28 3.71
N ASP A 275 -42.36 27.22 2.91
CA ASP A 275 -43.08 26.01 3.33
C ASP A 275 -42.03 25.05 3.94
N PRO A 276 -42.04 24.82 5.27
CA PRO A 276 -41.08 23.96 5.96
C PRO A 276 -41.01 22.55 5.42
N ARG A 277 -42.05 22.08 4.71
CA ARG A 277 -42.09 20.76 4.09
C ARG A 277 -41.28 20.69 2.79
N THR A 278 -41.15 21.81 2.08
CA THR A 278 -40.43 21.90 0.79
C THR A 278 -39.00 22.41 0.95
N ASP A 279 -38.69 23.09 2.07
CA ASP A 279 -37.35 23.60 2.37
C ASP A 279 -36.26 22.51 2.28
N PRO A 280 -36.43 21.29 2.84
CA PRO A 280 -35.43 20.22 2.72
C PRO A 280 -35.18 19.80 1.27
N LEU A 281 -36.24 19.73 0.44
CA LEU A 281 -36.12 19.34 -0.96
C LEU A 281 -35.42 20.43 -1.78
N ILE A 282 -35.73 21.70 -1.54
CA ILE A 282 -35.06 22.83 -2.22
C ILE A 282 -33.59 22.89 -1.81
N ALA A 283 -33.28 22.69 -0.53
CA ALA A 283 -31.91 22.61 -0.02
C ALA A 283 -31.12 21.47 -0.69
N ALA A 284 -31.69 20.26 -0.78
CA ALA A 284 -31.03 19.13 -1.43
C ALA A 284 -30.84 19.35 -2.95
N LEU A 285 -31.84 19.91 -3.64
CA LEU A 285 -31.74 20.23 -5.07
C LEU A 285 -30.70 21.33 -5.33
N HIS A 286 -30.55 22.30 -4.43
CA HIS A 286 -29.60 23.40 -4.59
C HIS A 286 -28.16 22.90 -4.76
N VAL A 287 -27.74 21.85 -4.04
CA VAL A 287 -26.41 21.23 -4.18
C VAL A 287 -26.16 20.77 -5.62
N LEU A 288 -27.15 20.10 -6.23
CA LEU A 288 -27.05 19.60 -7.59
C LEU A 288 -27.17 20.73 -8.64
N VAL A 289 -27.95 21.77 -8.35
CA VAL A 289 -28.10 22.95 -9.23
C VAL A 289 -26.83 23.80 -9.24
N GLU A 290 -26.19 24.00 -8.09
CA GLU A 290 -24.93 24.74 -7.96
C GLU A 290 -23.77 23.99 -8.62
N ALA A 291 -23.70 22.66 -8.45
CA ALA A 291 -22.74 21.85 -9.20
C ALA A 291 -22.95 21.96 -10.73
N GLY A 292 -24.19 22.17 -11.16
CA GLY A 292 -24.54 22.54 -12.53
C GLY A 292 -24.17 21.50 -13.60
N PRO A 293 -24.15 21.89 -14.88
CA PRO A 293 -23.79 20.99 -15.98
C PRO A 293 -22.32 20.55 -15.92
N GLU A 294 -21.43 21.38 -15.41
CA GLU A 294 -20.00 21.06 -15.26
C GLU A 294 -19.79 19.95 -14.22
N GLY A 295 -20.45 20.03 -13.06
CA GLY A 295 -20.40 18.98 -12.04
C GLY A 295 -20.99 17.66 -12.52
N ARG A 296 -22.06 17.69 -13.34
CA ARG A 296 -22.59 16.48 -14.01
C ARG A 296 -21.58 15.88 -14.99
N ALA A 297 -20.97 16.70 -15.83
CA ALA A 297 -19.95 16.25 -16.78
C ALA A 297 -18.72 15.68 -16.06
N ALA A 298 -18.30 16.30 -14.96
CA ALA A 298 -17.21 15.82 -14.13
C ALA A 298 -17.54 14.47 -13.45
N ALA A 299 -18.76 14.28 -12.96
CA ALA A 299 -19.19 13.00 -12.41
C ALA A 299 -19.24 11.89 -13.46
N ALA A 300 -19.71 12.18 -14.69
CA ALA A 300 -19.69 11.23 -15.79
C ALA A 300 -18.25 10.85 -16.18
N ALA A 301 -17.36 11.84 -16.29
CA ALA A 301 -15.93 11.61 -16.56
C ALA A 301 -15.24 10.83 -15.42
N ALA A 302 -15.63 11.06 -14.17
CA ALA A 302 -15.14 10.31 -13.02
C ALA A 302 -15.52 8.83 -13.11
N ALA A 303 -16.78 8.53 -13.41
CA ALA A 303 -17.26 7.15 -13.58
C ALA A 303 -16.53 6.44 -14.73
N GLU A 304 -16.40 7.08 -15.89
CA GLU A 304 -15.65 6.53 -17.03
C GLU A 304 -14.18 6.26 -16.68
N MET A 305 -13.53 7.23 -16.01
CA MET A 305 -12.14 7.11 -15.61
C MET A 305 -11.93 5.98 -14.59
N ALA A 306 -12.86 5.80 -13.65
CA ALA A 306 -12.82 4.71 -12.68
C ALA A 306 -12.87 3.35 -13.39
N THR A 307 -13.81 3.16 -14.33
CA THR A 307 -13.94 1.92 -15.14
C THR A 307 -12.67 1.63 -15.94
N ARG A 308 -12.00 2.65 -16.48
CA ARG A 308 -10.76 2.49 -17.27
C ARG A 308 -9.53 2.23 -16.39
N LEU A 309 -9.45 2.86 -15.21
CA LEU A 309 -8.30 2.74 -14.30
C LEU A 309 -8.26 1.42 -13.54
N GLU A 310 -9.41 0.88 -13.13
CA GLU A 310 -9.51 -0.33 -12.30
C GLU A 310 -8.73 -1.53 -12.84
N PRO A 311 -8.97 -2.03 -14.08
CA PRO A 311 -8.25 -3.19 -14.60
C PRO A 311 -6.75 -2.92 -14.75
N LEU A 312 -6.37 -1.71 -15.15
CA LEU A 312 -4.96 -1.33 -15.31
C LEU A 312 -4.24 -1.24 -13.96
N LEU A 313 -4.90 -0.75 -12.91
CA LEU A 313 -4.35 -0.70 -11.56
C LEU A 313 -4.16 -2.11 -10.97
N ALA A 314 -5.09 -3.03 -11.25
CA ALA A 314 -4.97 -4.43 -10.85
C ALA A 314 -3.75 -5.09 -11.52
N GLU A 315 -3.60 -4.95 -12.84
CA GLU A 315 -2.48 -5.51 -13.59
C GLU A 315 -1.13 -4.83 -13.27
N ALA A 316 -1.14 -3.52 -13.00
CA ALA A 316 0.04 -2.75 -12.64
C ALA A 316 0.49 -2.93 -11.18
N SER A 317 -0.28 -3.65 -10.35
CA SER A 317 0.01 -3.84 -8.92
C SER A 317 1.46 -4.31 -8.65
N PRO A 318 2.05 -5.27 -9.39
CA PRO A 318 3.45 -5.66 -9.21
C PRO A 318 4.46 -4.52 -9.41
N ALA A 319 4.14 -3.55 -10.27
CA ALA A 319 5.02 -2.41 -10.56
C ALA A 319 5.00 -1.35 -9.45
N SER A 320 4.17 -1.51 -8.41
CA SER A 320 4.11 -0.62 -7.26
C SER A 320 5.29 -0.77 -6.28
N GLY A 321 6.05 -1.86 -6.36
CA GLY A 321 7.18 -2.08 -5.46
C GLY A 321 8.12 -3.21 -5.88
N TYR A 322 9.36 -3.14 -5.39
CA TYR A 322 10.42 -4.09 -5.76
C TYR A 322 10.09 -5.53 -5.34
N ALA A 323 9.62 -5.73 -4.11
CA ALA A 323 9.28 -7.05 -3.58
C ALA A 323 8.11 -7.71 -4.32
N ALA A 324 7.16 -6.92 -4.83
CA ALA A 324 6.05 -7.44 -5.62
C ALA A 324 6.54 -7.86 -7.02
N MET A 325 7.28 -6.99 -7.71
CA MET A 325 7.79 -7.26 -9.06
C MET A 325 8.72 -8.49 -9.14
N LEU A 326 9.54 -8.70 -8.11
CA LEU A 326 10.46 -9.86 -8.05
C LEU A 326 9.70 -11.18 -7.90
N ARG A 327 8.62 -11.21 -7.12
CA ARG A 327 7.78 -12.41 -6.93
C ARG A 327 6.90 -12.73 -8.15
N THR A 328 6.63 -11.74 -9.00
CA THR A 328 5.83 -11.94 -10.21
C THR A 328 6.63 -12.66 -11.31
N GLY A 329 6.03 -13.68 -11.92
CA GLY A 329 6.60 -14.41 -13.06
C GLY A 329 6.74 -13.55 -14.33
N ARG A 330 7.44 -14.07 -15.35
CA ARG A 330 7.77 -13.32 -16.59
C ARG A 330 6.55 -12.71 -17.28
N GLU A 331 5.46 -13.48 -17.38
CA GLU A 331 4.24 -13.04 -18.05
C GLU A 331 3.51 -11.95 -17.25
N GLY A 332 3.42 -12.11 -15.92
CA GLY A 332 2.86 -11.05 -15.06
C GLY A 332 3.69 -9.77 -15.09
N ARG A 333 5.02 -9.85 -15.22
CA ARG A 333 5.88 -8.67 -15.41
C ARG A 333 5.62 -7.96 -16.75
N ARG A 334 5.32 -8.70 -17.82
CA ARG A 334 4.94 -8.13 -19.12
C ARG A 334 3.61 -7.39 -19.03
N ARG A 335 2.58 -8.03 -18.47
CA ARG A 335 1.27 -7.38 -18.22
C ARG A 335 1.40 -6.13 -17.37
N ALA A 336 2.12 -6.21 -16.25
CA ALA A 336 2.35 -5.04 -15.40
C ALA A 336 3.03 -3.87 -16.12
N ARG A 337 3.98 -4.13 -17.03
CA ARG A 337 4.60 -3.07 -17.85
C ARG A 337 3.63 -2.47 -18.86
N SER A 338 2.83 -3.30 -19.52
CA SER A 338 1.79 -2.86 -20.45
C SER A 338 0.75 -2.00 -19.74
N ALA A 339 0.24 -2.49 -18.61
CA ALA A 339 -0.72 -1.77 -17.77
C ALA A 339 -0.16 -0.42 -17.29
N VAL A 340 1.11 -0.37 -16.88
CA VAL A 340 1.76 0.88 -16.50
C VAL A 340 1.96 1.85 -17.68
N ALA A 341 2.04 1.37 -18.92
CA ALA A 341 2.02 2.22 -20.10
C ALA A 341 0.60 2.78 -20.33
N GLY A 342 -0.43 1.94 -20.20
CA GLY A 342 -1.83 2.36 -20.22
C GLY A 342 -2.14 3.41 -19.15
N LEU A 343 -1.68 3.20 -17.91
CA LEU A 343 -1.85 4.18 -16.82
C LEU A 343 -1.18 5.52 -17.12
N ARG A 344 -0.06 5.55 -17.85
CA ARG A 344 0.53 6.84 -18.28
C ARG A 344 -0.37 7.55 -19.26
N HIS A 345 -0.85 6.83 -20.27
CA HIS A 345 -1.75 7.42 -21.26
C HIS A 345 -2.99 8.03 -20.58
N LEU A 346 -3.61 7.32 -19.65
CA LEU A 346 -4.77 7.83 -18.91
C LEU A 346 -4.43 9.03 -18.02
N LEU A 347 -3.27 9.03 -17.37
CA LEU A 347 -2.83 10.18 -16.58
C LEU A 347 -2.56 11.40 -17.47
N ASP A 348 -1.91 11.20 -18.62
CA ASP A 348 -1.60 12.28 -19.57
C ASP A 348 -2.88 12.82 -20.25
N GLU A 349 -3.89 11.97 -20.45
CA GLU A 349 -5.24 12.36 -20.87
C GLU A 349 -5.94 13.17 -19.78
N ALA A 350 -5.97 12.68 -18.54
CA ALA A 350 -6.58 13.36 -17.41
C ALA A 350 -5.93 14.72 -17.10
N ASP A 351 -4.61 14.84 -17.27
CA ASP A 351 -3.88 16.10 -17.10
C ASP A 351 -4.22 17.09 -18.22
N ARG A 352 -4.30 16.64 -19.48
CA ARG A 352 -4.71 17.48 -20.63
C ARG A 352 -6.13 18.01 -20.49
N ASP A 353 -7.03 17.17 -20.00
CA ASP A 353 -8.45 17.50 -19.84
C ASP A 353 -8.73 18.25 -18.53
N GLY A 354 -7.71 18.43 -17.68
CA GLY A 354 -7.84 19.11 -16.39
C GLY A 354 -8.77 18.38 -15.42
N LEU A 355 -8.83 17.05 -15.47
CA LEU A 355 -9.80 16.27 -14.68
C LEU A 355 -9.50 16.31 -13.18
N VAL A 356 -8.23 16.30 -12.78
CA VAL A 356 -7.84 16.34 -11.35
C VAL A 356 -8.43 17.56 -10.62
N PRO A 357 -8.21 18.81 -11.08
CA PRO A 357 -8.82 19.97 -10.43
C PRO A 357 -10.35 19.98 -10.56
N ARG A 358 -10.92 19.52 -11.68
CA ARG A 358 -12.38 19.43 -11.86
C ARG A 358 -13.03 18.46 -10.87
N PHE A 359 -12.43 17.29 -10.64
CA PHE A 359 -12.91 16.33 -9.64
C PHE A 359 -12.81 16.89 -8.23
N GLY A 360 -11.70 17.59 -7.92
CA GLY A 360 -11.55 18.29 -6.65
C GLY A 360 -12.66 19.32 -6.41
N GLN A 361 -12.89 20.20 -7.39
CA GLN A 361 -13.92 21.24 -7.32
C GLN A 361 -15.32 20.64 -7.20
N THR A 362 -15.68 19.70 -8.08
CA THR A 362 -16.99 19.03 -8.06
C THR A 362 -17.24 18.31 -6.75
N SER A 363 -16.22 17.66 -6.18
CA SER A 363 -16.33 17.01 -4.88
C SER A 363 -16.65 18.01 -3.76
N VAL A 364 -16.01 19.19 -3.77
CA VAL A 364 -16.28 20.26 -2.81
C VAL A 364 -17.70 20.82 -2.99
N ASP A 365 -18.13 21.05 -4.23
CA ASP A 365 -19.46 21.58 -4.53
C ASP A 365 -20.56 20.61 -4.08
N LEU A 366 -20.36 19.31 -4.29
CA LEU A 366 -21.29 18.26 -3.86
C LEU A 366 -21.28 17.98 -2.35
N LEU A 367 -20.18 18.29 -1.65
CA LEU A 367 -20.08 18.15 -0.19
C LEU A 367 -20.72 19.31 0.58
N ARG A 368 -21.14 20.36 -0.12
CA ARG A 368 -21.74 21.55 0.48
C ARG A 368 -23.19 21.25 0.89
N THR A 369 -23.36 20.41 1.91
CA THR A 369 -24.68 20.18 2.51
C THR A 369 -25.16 21.47 3.17
N PRO A 370 -26.39 21.94 2.90
CA PRO A 370 -26.98 23.06 3.63
C PRO A 370 -27.12 22.66 5.11
N ALA A 371 -26.24 23.19 5.96
CA ALA A 371 -26.16 22.79 7.37
C ALA A 371 -26.79 23.81 8.32
N GLY A 372 -27.16 24.99 7.81
CA GLY A 372 -27.73 26.08 8.61
C GLY A 372 -28.90 26.80 7.95
N GLU A 373 -29.61 27.57 8.76
CA GLU A 373 -30.76 28.40 8.35
C GLU A 373 -30.38 29.40 7.23
N LEU A 374 -29.16 29.93 7.25
CA LEU A 374 -28.62 30.81 6.21
C LEU A 374 -28.46 30.10 4.86
N ASP A 375 -28.07 28.82 4.86
CA ASP A 375 -27.92 28.03 3.62
C ASP A 375 -29.29 27.63 3.05
N ALA A 376 -30.26 27.37 3.91
CA ALA A 376 -31.64 27.14 3.49
C ALA A 376 -32.25 28.39 2.84
N LEU A 377 -31.99 29.57 3.42
CA LEU A 377 -32.42 30.85 2.87
C LEU A 377 -31.74 31.17 1.53
N SER A 378 -30.45 30.88 1.38
CA SER A 378 -29.73 31.10 0.13
C SER A 378 -30.22 30.15 -0.98
N ALA A 379 -30.44 28.87 -0.66
CA ALA A 379 -31.04 27.90 -1.57
C ALA A 379 -32.44 28.32 -2.04
N ARG A 380 -33.26 28.87 -1.13
CA ARG A 380 -34.59 29.39 -1.44
C ARG A 380 -34.53 30.63 -2.35
N ALA A 381 -33.68 31.59 -2.01
CA ALA A 381 -33.49 32.80 -2.83
C ALA A 381 -32.93 32.48 -4.23
N ASP A 382 -32.18 31.39 -4.38
CA ASP A 382 -31.73 30.92 -5.68
C ASP A 382 -32.84 30.22 -6.47
N PHE A 383 -33.65 29.39 -5.81
CA PHE A 383 -34.84 28.76 -6.42
C PHE A 383 -35.81 29.80 -7.00
N GLU A 384 -36.08 30.88 -6.26
CA GLU A 384 -36.96 31.97 -6.73
C GLU A 384 -36.43 32.65 -8.00
N ARG A 385 -35.10 32.74 -8.14
CA ARG A 385 -34.46 33.30 -9.33
C ARG A 385 -34.42 32.33 -10.51
N ARG A 386 -34.25 31.03 -10.25
CA ARG A 386 -33.98 30.00 -11.28
C ARG A 386 -34.85 28.75 -11.15
N PRO A 387 -36.20 28.84 -11.08
CA PRO A 387 -37.05 27.69 -10.76
C PRO A 387 -36.98 26.57 -11.80
N ARG A 388 -36.75 26.93 -13.08
CA ARG A 388 -36.62 25.95 -14.18
C ARG A 388 -35.47 24.97 -13.96
N ASN A 389 -34.35 25.42 -13.37
CA ASN A 389 -33.19 24.58 -13.14
C ASN A 389 -33.48 23.50 -12.08
N TYR A 390 -34.19 23.87 -11.01
CA TYR A 390 -34.59 22.96 -9.95
C TYR A 390 -35.57 21.90 -10.46
N TYR A 391 -36.59 22.29 -11.23
CA TYR A 391 -37.53 21.33 -11.82
C TYR A 391 -36.85 20.41 -12.85
N ALA A 392 -35.86 20.90 -13.60
CA ALA A 392 -35.09 20.07 -14.54
C ALA A 392 -34.27 19.00 -13.80
N VAL A 393 -33.57 19.39 -12.72
CA VAL A 393 -32.80 18.44 -11.88
C VAL A 393 -33.71 17.47 -11.15
N LEU A 394 -34.85 17.92 -10.62
CA LEU A 394 -35.82 17.05 -9.98
C LEU A 394 -36.34 15.98 -10.95
N ALA A 395 -36.72 16.39 -12.17
CA ALA A 395 -37.18 15.46 -13.21
C ALA A 395 -36.10 14.45 -13.64
N GLU A 396 -34.82 14.85 -13.65
CA GLU A 396 -33.69 13.95 -13.91
C GLU A 396 -33.57 12.89 -12.81
N VAL A 397 -33.47 13.32 -11.55
CA VAL A 397 -33.29 12.43 -10.39
C VAL A 397 -34.45 11.45 -10.21
N THR A 398 -35.68 11.91 -10.42
CA THR A 398 -36.87 11.06 -10.27
C THR A 398 -37.05 10.11 -11.46
N ARG A 399 -36.65 10.49 -12.69
CA ARG A 399 -36.71 9.57 -13.84
C ARG A 399 -35.80 8.35 -13.66
N ASP A 400 -34.60 8.58 -13.12
CA ASP A 400 -33.64 7.50 -12.84
C ASP A 400 -34.21 6.51 -11.81
N ALA A 401 -34.93 7.00 -10.79
CA ALA A 401 -35.57 6.15 -9.78
C ALA A 401 -36.64 5.21 -10.37
N HIS A 402 -37.42 5.67 -11.34
CA HIS A 402 -38.43 4.86 -12.03
C HIS A 402 -37.79 3.81 -12.96
N THR A 403 -36.59 4.07 -13.46
CA THR A 403 -35.87 3.14 -14.35
C THR A 403 -35.20 2.01 -13.58
N THR A 404 -34.75 2.24 -12.34
CA THR A 404 -34.20 1.20 -11.44
C THR A 404 -35.24 0.31 -10.76
N ALA A 405 -36.53 0.69 -10.78
CA ALA A 405 -37.62 -0.06 -10.16
C ALA A 405 -38.41 -0.94 -11.16
N ALA A 406 -38.11 -0.82 -12.46
CA ALA A 406 -38.62 -1.67 -13.54
C ALA A 406 -37.58 -2.76 -13.88
#